data_AF-A0A8T4KRV5-F1
#
_entry.id   AF-A0A8T4KRV5-F1
#
_cell.length_a   1.000
_cell.length_b   1.000
_cell.length_c   1.000
_cell.angle_alpha   90.00
_cell.angle_beta   90.00
_cell.angle_gamma   90.00
#
_symmetry.space_group_name_H-M   'P 1'
#
loop_
_entity.id
_entity.type
_entity.pdbx_description
1 polymer ?
#
loop_
_entity_poly.entity_id
_entity_poly.type
_entity_poly.pdbx_seq_one_letter_code
_entity_poly.pdbx_strand_id
1 'polypeptide(L)' 'MKSNRKEYKSVMIPKPLAEKAQELIKGTGFTSLPDFVEFLLREVLTEKHKKGQAYTEEDKKRIKERLKALGYL' A
#
# COMPACT_ATOMS: atom_id res chain seq x y z
N MET A 1 22.87 15.04 10.64
CA MET A 1 21.69 14.72 9.82
C MET A 1 21.84 13.31 9.28
N LYS A 2 21.03 12.34 9.74
CA LYS A 2 21.05 10.98 9.15
C LYS A 2 20.25 11.01 7.86
N SER A 3 20.92 11.06 6.72
CA SER A 3 20.28 10.84 5.42
C SER A 3 19.72 9.41 5.43
N ASN A 4 18.41 9.27 5.56
CA ASN A 4 17.72 8.00 5.49
C ASN A 4 17.76 7.50 4.05
N ARG A 5 18.90 6.93 3.63
CA ARG A 5 19.06 6.35 2.30
C ARG A 5 18.14 5.14 2.22
N LYS A 6 17.06 5.25 1.44
CA LYS A 6 16.24 4.10 1.06
C LYS A 6 17.14 3.09 0.34
N GLU A 7 17.10 1.84 0.80
CA GLU A 7 17.75 0.72 0.13
C GLU A 7 16.84 0.19 -0.98
N TYR A 8 17.40 0.00 -2.18
CA TYR A 8 16.65 -0.47 -3.34
C TYR A 8 17.12 -1.87 -3.74
N LYS A 9 16.19 -2.70 -4.22
CA LYS A 9 16.49 -4.00 -4.81
C LYS A 9 16.10 -3.98 -6.29
N SER A 10 16.97 -4.50 -7.15
CA SER A 10 16.68 -4.68 -8.57
C SER A 10 15.77 -5.88 -8.77
N VAL A 11 14.70 -5.69 -9.54
CA VAL A 11 13.80 -6.76 -9.98
C VAL A 11 13.83 -6.84 -11.49
N MET A 12 13.88 -8.05 -12.03
CA MET A 12 13.79 -8.26 -13.47
C MET A 12 12.33 -8.47 -13.84
N ILE A 13 11.83 -7.65 -14.76
CA ILE A 13 10.48 -7.77 -15.31
C ILE A 13 10.58 -7.95 -16.83
N PRO A 14 9.67 -8.73 -17.45
CA PRO A 14 9.64 -8.85 -18.91
C PRO A 14 9.51 -7.49 -19.58
N LYS A 15 10.31 -7.24 -20.62
CA LYS A 15 10.26 -6.01 -21.44
C LYS A 15 8.83 -5.57 -21.82
N PRO A 16 7.94 -6.45 -22.34
CA PRO A 16 6.60 -6.02 -22.73
C PRO A 16 5.74 -5.57 -21.54
N LEU A 17 6.01 -6.07 -20.33
CA LEU A 17 5.31 -5.64 -19.12
C LEU A 17 5.81 -4.26 -18.68
N ALA A 18 7.12 -4.03 -18.75
CA ALA A 18 7.74 -2.75 -18.44
C ALA A 18 7.26 -1.64 -19.38
N GLU A 19 7.17 -1.94 -20.68
CA GLU A 19 6.68 -0.99 -21.70
C GLU A 19 5.22 -0.60 -21.45
N LYS A 20 4.35 -1.58 -21.24
CA LYS A 20 2.94 -1.33 -20.89
C LYS A 20 2.81 -0.51 -19.61
N ALA A 21 3.58 -0.83 -18.57
CA ALA A 21 3.58 -0.05 -17.34
C ALA A 21 4.07 1.37 -17.57
N GLN A 22 5.08 1.57 -18.41
CA GLN A 22 5.59 2.88 -18.77
C GLN A 22 4.57 3.70 -19.57
N GLU A 23 3.78 3.08 -20.44
CA GLU A 23 2.66 3.73 -21.12
C GLU A 23 1.53 4.10 -20.17
N LEU A 24 1.19 3.23 -19.23
CA LEU A 24 0.15 3.50 -18.23
C LEU A 24 0.48 4.69 -17.33
N ILE A 25 1.76 4.91 -17.00
CA ILE A 25 2.17 6.05 -16.17
C ILE A 25 2.35 7.34 -16.95
N LYS A 26 2.36 7.32 -18.30
CA LYS A 26 2.44 8.55 -19.10
C LYS A 26 1.20 9.41 -18.86
N GLY A 27 1.39 10.64 -18.39
CA GLY A 27 0.30 11.56 -18.08
C GLY A 27 -0.29 11.38 -16.69
N THR A 28 0.26 10.48 -15.88
CA THR A 28 -0.05 10.38 -14.44
C THR A 28 0.94 11.21 -13.61
N GLY A 29 0.69 11.31 -12.31
CA GLY A 29 1.62 11.96 -11.37
C GLY A 29 2.87 11.14 -11.03
N PHE A 30 3.06 9.95 -11.62
CA PHE A 30 4.23 9.11 -11.37
C PHE A 30 5.44 9.60 -12.14
N THR A 31 6.55 9.83 -11.43
CA THR A 31 7.81 10.33 -12.00
C THR A 31 8.68 9.23 -12.58
N SER A 32 8.49 7.98 -12.16
CA SER A 32 9.30 6.86 -12.63
C SER A 32 8.60 5.50 -12.48
N LEU A 33 9.07 4.52 -13.26
CA LEU A 33 8.58 3.13 -13.17
C LEU A 33 8.81 2.51 -11.77
N PRO A 34 9.97 2.69 -11.11
CA PRO A 34 10.15 2.26 -9.72
C PRO A 34 9.14 2.86 -8.74
N ASP A 35 8.78 4.14 -8.89
CA ASP A 35 7.79 4.78 -8.00
C ASP A 35 6.40 4.14 -8.16
N PHE A 36 6.01 3.86 -9.41
CA PHE A 36 4.77 3.15 -9.69
C PHE A 36 4.76 1.73 -9.11
N VAL A 37 5.88 1.00 -9.23
CA VAL A 37 6.02 -0.33 -8.64
C VAL A 37 6.01 -0.26 -7.10
N GLU A 38 6.65 0.74 -6.48
CA GLU A 38 6.57 0.96 -5.02
C GLU A 38 5.11 1.16 -4.59
N PHE A 39 4.37 2.02 -5.29
CA PHE A 39 2.96 2.28 -5.01
C PHE A 39 2.11 1.01 -5.10
N LEU A 40 2.22 0.26 -6.19
CA LEU A 40 1.47 -0.98 -6.40
C LEU A 40 1.80 -2.04 -5.35
N LEU A 41 3.09 -2.23 -5.03
CA LEU A 41 3.49 -3.17 -3.99
C LEU A 41 2.93 -2.75 -2.63
N ARG A 42 2.93 -1.46 -2.32
CA ARG A 42 2.37 -0.93 -1.07
C ARG A 42 0.87 -1.15 -0.99
N GLU A 43 0.12 -0.89 -2.07
CA GLU A 43 -1.31 -1.14 -2.11
C GLU A 43 -1.62 -2.62 -1.91
N VAL A 44 -1.01 -3.50 -2.70
CA VAL A 44 -1.25 -4.95 -2.63
C VAL A 44 -0.89 -5.51 -1.25
N LEU A 45 0.22 -5.08 -0.65
CA LEU A 45 0.62 -5.52 0.69
C LEU A 45 -0.30 -4.95 1.78
N THR A 46 -0.74 -3.71 1.64
CA THR A 46 -1.67 -3.08 2.59
C THR A 46 -3.05 -3.72 2.51
N GLU A 47 -3.55 -4.00 1.30
CA GLU A 47 -4.82 -4.71 1.09
C GLU A 47 -4.75 -6.15 1.58
N LYS A 48 -3.64 -6.87 1.36
CA LYS A 48 -3.43 -8.19 1.96
C LYS A 48 -3.39 -8.13 3.48
N HIS A 49 -2.75 -7.10 4.05
CA HIS A 49 -2.80 -6.86 5.49
C HIS A 49 -4.23 -6.57 5.97
N LYS A 50 -5.01 -5.78 5.25
CA LYS A 50 -6.42 -5.47 5.60
C LYS A 50 -7.37 -6.66 5.40
N LYS A 51 -7.16 -7.49 4.38
CA LYS A 51 -7.93 -8.73 4.17
C LYS A 51 -7.52 -9.84 5.14
N GLY A 52 -6.25 -9.87 5.58
CA GLY A 52 -5.76 -10.73 6.65
C GLY A 52 -6.10 -10.23 8.06
N GLN A 53 -6.24 -8.92 8.24
CA GLN A 53 -6.86 -8.25 9.39
C GLN A 53 -8.35 -8.05 9.11
N ALA A 54 -9.07 -9.14 8.83
CA ALA A 54 -10.48 -9.13 9.19
C ALA A 54 -10.52 -8.80 10.68
N TYR A 55 -11.03 -7.63 11.05
CA TYR A 55 -11.18 -7.21 12.45
C TYR A 55 -11.69 -8.41 13.25
N THR A 56 -10.86 -8.90 14.16
CA THR A 56 -11.24 -10.04 14.98
C THR A 56 -12.49 -9.65 15.77
N GLU A 57 -13.26 -10.63 16.24
CA GLU A 57 -14.44 -10.32 17.08
C GLU A 57 -14.06 -9.47 18.31
N GLU A 58 -12.82 -9.56 18.78
CA GLU A 58 -12.24 -8.68 19.81
C GLU A 58 -12.08 -7.22 19.35
N ASP A 59 -11.61 -6.98 18.12
CA ASP A 59 -11.48 -5.63 17.59
C ASP A 59 -12.86 -4.95 17.46
N LYS A 60 -13.88 -5.71 17.05
CA LYS A 60 -15.26 -5.23 17.01
C LYS A 60 -15.80 -4.87 18.40
N LYS A 61 -15.48 -5.67 19.43
CA LYS A 61 -15.86 -5.36 20.82
C LYS A 61 -15.19 -4.08 21.31
N ARG A 62 -13.88 -3.92 21.08
CA ARG A 62 -13.14 -2.70 21.45
C ARG A 62 -13.68 -1.45 20.77
N ILE A 63 -14.06 -1.56 19.48
CA ILE A 63 -14.68 -0.44 18.76
C ILE A 63 -16.07 -0.12 19.35
N LYS A 64 -16.90 -1.12 19.66
CA LYS A 64 -18.20 -0.91 20.31
C LYS A 64 -18.08 -0.26 21.69
N GLU A 65 -17.12 -0.69 22.51
CA GLU A 65 -16.86 -0.09 23.83
C GLU A 65 -16.39 1.36 23.72
N ARG A 66 -15.51 1.66 22.76
CA ARG A 66 -15.08 3.04 22.47
C ARG A 66 -16.23 3.91 21.99
N LEU A 67 -17.09 3.40 21.11
CA LEU A 67 -18.27 4.13 20.62
C LEU A 67 -19.28 4.42 21.74
N LYS A 68 -19.51 3.46 22.65
CA LYS A 68 -20.33 3.67 23.86
C LYS A 68 -19.71 4.72 24.79
N ALA A 69 -18.40 4.66 25.03
CA ALA A 69 -17.71 5.62 25.89
C ALA A 69 -17.74 7.05 25.33
N LEU A 70 -17.83 7.18 24.00
CA LEU A 70 -17.95 8.45 23.31
C LEU A 70 -19.41 8.91 23.09
N GLY A 71 -20.40 8.12 23.53
CA GLY A 71 -21.83 8.49 23.48
C GLY A 71 -22.47 8.38 22.09
N TYR A 72 -21.88 7.63 21.16
CA TYR A 72 -22.42 7.40 19.82
C TYR A 72 -23.39 6.19 19.74
N LEU A 73 -23.59 5.47 20.85
CA LEU A 73 -24.51 4.35 21.04
C LEU A 73 -25.24 4.51 22.37
#